data_AF-A0A348NNF4-F1
#
_entry.id   AF-A0A348NNF4-F1
#
_cell.length_a   1.000
_cell.length_b   1.000
_cell.length_c   1.000
_cell.angle_alpha   90.00
_cell.angle_beta   90.00
_cell.angle_gamma   90.00
#
_symmetry.space_group_name_H-M   'P 1'
#
loop_
_entity.id
_entity.type
_entity.pdbx_description
1 polymer ?
#
loop_
_entity_poly.entity_id
_entity_poly.type
_entity_poly.pdbx_seq_one_letter_code
_entity_poly.pdbx_strand_id
1 'polypeptide(L)' 'MKEMSPLEELRHSCSHVLATAILRLYPETQLDIGPPTDSGFYYDIDLNRKLDATDLEAIEAEMKKVIKE' A
#
# COMPACT_ATOMS: atom_id res chain seq x y z
N MET A 1 18.86 -15.40 -4.21
CA MET A 1 17.60 -14.93 -3.61
C MET A 1 16.53 -15.97 -3.89
N LYS A 2 15.56 -16.15 -3.00
CA LYS A 2 14.39 -16.99 -3.29
C LYS A 2 13.52 -16.23 -4.29
N GLU A 3 13.17 -16.88 -5.40
CA GLU A 3 12.22 -16.30 -6.37
C GLU A 3 10.84 -16.15 -5.71
N MET A 4 10.19 -15.02 -5.96
CA MET A 4 8.80 -14.82 -5.51
C MET A 4 7.88 -15.75 -6.29
N SER A 5 6.89 -16.32 -5.61
CA SER A 5 5.76 -16.96 -6.27
C SER A 5 4.89 -15.91 -6.97
N PRO A 6 4.11 -16.29 -7.99
CA PRO A 6 3.18 -15.36 -8.65
C PRO A 6 2.20 -14.66 -7.69
N LEU A 7 1.83 -15.32 -6.59
CA LEU A 7 0.96 -14.72 -5.57
C LEU A 7 1.73 -13.70 -4.71
N GLU A 8 2.99 -13.96 -4.37
CA GLU A 8 3.85 -13.00 -3.67
C GLU A 8 4.13 -11.77 -4.54
N GLU A 9 4.34 -11.96 -5.85
CA GLU A 9 4.47 -10.85 -6.81
C GLU A 9 3.22 -9.97 -6.84
N LEU A 10 2.01 -10.58 -6.95
CA LEU A 10 0.75 -9.84 -6.89
C LEU A 10 0.59 -9.07 -5.58
N ARG A 11 0.91 -9.69 -4.44
CA ARG A 11 0.86 -9.03 -3.13
C ARG A 11 1.86 -7.88 -3.03
N HIS A 12 3.06 -8.03 -3.59
CA HIS A 12 4.04 -6.95 -3.68
C HIS A 12 3.52 -5.81 -4.57
N SER A 13 2.95 -6.11 -5.73
CA SER A 13 2.32 -5.08 -6.57
C SER A 13 1.21 -4.34 -5.83
N CYS A 14 0.40 -5.03 -5.01
CA CYS A 14 -0.60 -4.37 -4.19
C CYS A 14 -0.01 -3.44 -3.11
N SER A 15 1.19 -3.70 -2.58
CA SER A 15 1.86 -2.76 -1.67
C SER A 15 2.25 -1.47 -2.40
N HIS A 16 2.68 -1.53 -3.66
CA HIS A 16 2.92 -0.34 -4.47
C HIS A 16 1.65 0.44 -4.79
N VAL A 17 0.53 -0.25 -5.01
CA VAL A 17 -0.79 0.40 -5.15
C VAL A 17 -1.18 1.14 -3.87
N LEU A 18 -0.96 0.53 -2.70
CA LEU A 18 -1.20 1.17 -1.40
C LEU A 18 -0.34 2.43 -1.24
N ALA A 19 0.96 2.35 -1.52
CA ALA A 19 1.85 3.50 -1.48
C ALA A 19 1.37 4.64 -2.40
N THR A 20 0.93 4.31 -3.62
CA THR A 20 0.42 5.29 -4.58
C THR A 20 -0.85 5.98 -4.06
N ALA A 21 -1.79 5.21 -3.52
CA ALA A 21 -3.01 5.74 -2.93
C ALA A 21 -2.72 6.66 -1.74
N ILE A 22 -1.81 6.25 -0.85
CA ILE A 22 -1.38 7.06 0.30
C ILE A 22 -0.75 8.38 -0.16
N LEU A 23 0.16 8.37 -1.14
CA LEU A 23 0.77 9.60 -1.64
C LEU A 23 -0.21 10.53 -2.38
N ARG A 24 -1.30 10.01 -2.96
CA ARG A 24 -2.36 10.85 -3.55
C ARG A 24 -3.18 11.56 -2.48
N LEU A 25 -3.51 10.87 -1.39
CA LEU A 25 -4.31 11.41 -0.30
C LEU A 25 -3.47 12.27 0.66
N TYR A 26 -2.22 11.88 0.88
CA TYR A 26 -1.29 12.48 1.85
C TYR A 26 0.09 12.64 1.18
N PRO A 27 0.27 13.68 0.33
CA PRO A 27 1.48 13.84 -0.49
C PRO A 27 2.80 13.95 0.26
N GLU A 28 2.76 14.40 1.51
CA GLU A 28 3.94 14.57 2.37
C GLU A 28 4.36 13.28 3.09
N THR A 29 3.67 12.16 2.85
CA THR A 29 4.00 10.86 3.49
C THR A 29 5.35 10.36 3.00
N GLN A 30 6.20 9.92 3.92
CA GLN A 30 7.43 9.22 3.54
C GLN A 30 7.18 7.71 3.54
N LEU A 31 7.64 7.05 2.47
CA LEU A 31 7.54 5.61 2.31
C LEU A 31 8.81 4.95 2.82
N ASP A 32 8.68 3.87 3.59
CA ASP A 32 9.80 3.03 4.00
C ASP A 32 9.75 1.67 3.25
N ILE A 33 9.20 0.62 3.86
CA ILE A 33 9.20 -0.74 3.31
C ILE A 33 7.78 -1.29 3.16
N GLY A 34 7.49 -1.93 2.02
CA GLY A 34 6.21 -2.59 1.78
C GLY A 34 6.34 -4.00 1.19
N PRO A 35 6.71 -5.02 1.98
CA PRO A 35 6.92 -6.37 1.47
C PRO A 35 5.61 -7.16 1.37
N PRO A 36 5.54 -8.18 0.49
CA PRO A 36 4.53 -9.21 0.58
C PRO A 36 4.74 -10.06 1.84
N THR A 37 3.66 -10.67 2.31
CA THR A 37 3.65 -11.62 3.43
C THR A 37 2.90 -12.89 3.03
N ASP A 38 2.94 -13.91 3.89
CA ASP A 38 2.22 -15.17 3.67
C ASP A 38 0.70 -14.98 3.58
N SER A 39 0.16 -13.92 4.20
CA SER A 39 -1.29 -13.62 4.23
C SER A 39 -1.71 -12.40 3.41
N GLY A 40 -0.77 -11.62 2.86
CA GLY A 40 -1.10 -10.36 2.17
C GLY A 40 0.13 -9.50 1.96
N PHE A 41 0.08 -8.25 2.38
CA PHE A 41 1.18 -7.28 2.34
C PHE A 41 0.95 -6.22 3.42
N TYR A 42 1.98 -5.45 3.75
CA TYR A 42 1.86 -4.24 4.56
C TYR A 42 2.73 -3.14 3.97
N TYR A 43 2.66 -1.94 4.54
CA TYR A 43 3.55 -0.83 4.20
C TYR A 43 3.84 0.01 5.45
N ASP A 44 5.12 0.19 5.76
CA ASP A 44 5.58 1.09 6.80
C ASP A 44 5.74 2.51 6.21
N ILE A 45 5.09 3.48 6.85
CA ILE A 45 5.08 4.87 6.40
C ILE A 45 5.36 5.82 7.56
N ASP A 46 6.00 6.96 7.26
CA ASP A 46 6.05 8.10 8.17
C ASP A 46 5.03 9.15 7.73
N LEU A 47 4.08 9.42 8.62
CA LEU A 47 2.97 10.33 8.40
C LEU A 47 2.78 11.17 9.66
N ASN A 48 2.68 12.50 9.49
CA ASN A 48 2.53 13.47 10.58
C ASN A 48 1.19 13.38 11.35
N ARG A 49 0.35 12.37 11.08
CA ARG A 49 -0.91 12.12 11.75
C ARG A 49 -1.15 10.62 11.91
N LYS A 50 -2.00 10.26 12.87
CA LYS A 50 -2.51 8.90 13.00
C LYS A 50 -3.62 8.65 11.99
N LEU A 51 -3.65 7.44 11.44
CA LEU A 51 -4.75 6.94 10.63
C LEU A 51 -5.87 6.41 11.54
N ASP A 52 -7.10 6.64 11.13
CA ASP A 52 -8.29 6.02 11.71
C ASP A 52 -9.03 5.13 10.69
N ALA A 53 -10.17 4.56 11.09
CA ALA A 53 -10.94 3.67 10.23
C ALA A 53 -11.46 4.35 8.95
N THR A 54 -11.81 5.64 9.01
CA THR A 54 -12.30 6.38 7.84
C THR A 54 -11.18 6.67 6.86
N ASP A 55 -9.96 6.93 7.35
CA ASP A 55 -8.78 7.02 6.48
C ASP A 55 -8.53 5.71 5.74
N LEU A 56 -8.66 4.56 6.41
CA LEU A 56 -8.47 3.26 5.78
C LEU A 56 -9.50 3.01 4.66
N GLU A 57 -10.77 3.38 4.87
CA GLU A 57 -11.80 3.31 3.84
C GLU A 57 -11.47 4.22 2.63
N ALA A 58 -10.98 5.42 2.88
CA ALA A 58 -10.58 6.36 1.83
C ALA A 58 -9.36 5.84 1.04
N ILE A 59 -8.36 5.28 1.73
CA ILE A 59 -7.18 4.66 1.11
C ILE A 59 -7.61 3.48 0.23
N GLU A 60 -8.46 2.57 0.72
CA GLU A 60 -8.93 1.43 -0.07
C GLU A 60 -9.72 1.89 -1.31
N ALA A 61 -10.57 2.92 -1.17
CA ALA A 61 -11.29 3.50 -2.30
C ALA A 61 -10.35 4.09 -3.35
N GLU A 62 -9.27 4.76 -2.93
CA GLU A 62 -8.25 5.30 -3.83
C GLU A 62 -7.43 4.19 -4.49
N MET A 63 -7.05 3.14 -3.76
CA MET A 63 -6.39 1.95 -4.34
C MET A 63 -7.23 1.33 -5.47
N LYS A 64 -8.56 1.23 -5.29
CA LYS A 64 -9.49 0.73 -6.32
C LYS A 64 -9.53 1.62 -7.56
N LYS A 65 -9.21 2.92 -7.46
CA LYS A 65 -9.08 3.80 -8.62
C LYS A 65 -7.75 3.55 -9.33
N VAL A 66 -6.65 3.50 -8.56
CA VAL A 66 -5.29 3.22 -9.09
C VAL A 66 -5.26 1.91 -9.89
N ILE A 67 -5.94 0.85 -9.43
CA ILE A 67 -6.01 -0.44 -10.13
C ILE A 67 -6.72 -0.36 -11.49
N LYS A 68 -7.61 0.62 -11.70
CA LYS A 68 -8.41 0.76 -12.94
C LYS A 68 -7.73 1.61 -14.01
N GLU A 69 -6.59 2.21 -13.71
CA GLU A 69 -5.77 3.00 -14.64
C GLU A 69 -4.93 2.09 -15.55
#